data_AF-A0A0N0GXV4-F1
#
_entry.id   AF-A0A0N0GXV4-F1
#
_cell.length_a   1.000
_cell.length_b   1.000
_cell.length_c   1.000
_cell.angle_alpha   90.00
_cell.angle_beta   90.00
_cell.angle_gamma   90.00
#
_symmetry.space_group_name_H-M   'P 1'
#
loop_
_entity.id
_entity.type
_entity.pdbx_description
1 polymer ?
#
loop_
_entity_poly.entity_id
_entity_poly.type
_entity_poly.pdbx_seq_one_letter_code
_entity_poly.pdbx_strand_id
1 'polypeptide(L)'
;MLTLPLGRRRRVAAAALLVSAAISLTACGTQRATDVAAGAPGAPPSPSHSPSHSPGSPGASPYVEPGAGDGAPHYRENNAFRRPRDMSPASAKDAKKEADRIEPVLKRLWGQKKWDPKSVRAALLELGYKEERTGPKGERLGGTLTVREMDSRFETDHYVTPEGALVGLRVHDDACVTAFVQKTNYQVATNGPYLEHGCFEPPFGH
;
A
#
# COMPACT_ATOMS: atom_id res chain seq x y z
N MET A 1 -17.34 -30.31 -51.22
CA MET A 1 -17.45 -29.59 -52.50
C MET A 1 -18.20 -28.29 -52.20
N LEU A 2 -17.68 -27.07 -52.24
CA LEU A 2 -16.61 -26.45 -53.02
C LEU A 2 -15.52 -25.79 -52.15
N THR A 3 -14.44 -25.43 -52.84
CA THR A 3 -13.12 -25.05 -52.34
C THR A 3 -12.75 -23.64 -52.87
N LEU A 4 -11.96 -22.89 -52.08
CA LEU A 4 -10.97 -21.83 -52.43
C LEU A 4 -11.48 -20.41 -52.84
N PRO A 5 -10.65 -19.32 -52.65
CA PRO A 5 -9.19 -19.32 -52.60
C PRO A 5 -8.47 -18.57 -51.46
N LEU A 6 -7.21 -19.00 -51.26
CA LEU A 6 -6.12 -18.25 -50.62
C LEU A 6 -5.76 -16.98 -51.41
N GLY A 7 -5.52 -15.88 -50.69
CA GLY A 7 -4.87 -14.66 -51.19
C GLY A 7 -3.59 -14.36 -50.40
N ARG A 8 -2.46 -14.49 -51.08
CA ARG A 8 -1.07 -14.42 -50.59
C ARG A 8 -0.40 -13.14 -51.10
N ARG A 9 0.32 -12.39 -50.26
CA ARG A 9 1.42 -11.43 -50.59
C ARG A 9 2.10 -11.02 -49.26
N ARG A 10 3.32 -11.48 -48.87
CA ARG A 10 4.70 -11.10 -49.30
C ARG A 10 4.88 -9.56 -49.31
N ARG A 11 5.94 -8.91 -48.83
CA ARG A 11 7.25 -9.19 -48.18
C ARG A 11 7.98 -7.80 -48.08
N VAL A 12 9.05 -7.68 -47.27
CA VAL A 12 10.19 -6.70 -47.37
C VAL A 12 9.88 -5.26 -46.85
N ALA A 13 10.70 -4.44 -46.17
CA ALA A 13 12.06 -4.38 -45.60
C ALA A 13 12.03 -3.26 -44.51
N ALA A 14 12.70 -3.37 -43.37
CA ALA A 14 14.05 -2.84 -43.08
C ALA A 14 14.37 -1.41 -43.60
N ALA A 15 14.49 -0.43 -42.69
CA ALA A 15 15.43 0.71 -42.66
C ALA A 15 15.08 1.57 -41.41
N ALA A 16 15.87 1.67 -40.34
CA ALA A 16 17.21 2.23 -40.15
C ALA A 16 17.24 3.76 -39.89
N LEU A 17 17.92 4.11 -38.79
CA LEU A 17 18.76 5.31 -38.53
C LEU A 17 18.16 6.57 -37.85
N LEU A 18 18.71 6.79 -36.64
CA LEU A 18 19.28 8.03 -36.07
C LEU A 18 18.33 9.17 -35.65
N VAL A 19 18.46 9.63 -34.40
CA VAL A 19 19.25 10.83 -34.02
C VAL A 19 19.20 11.04 -32.50
N SER A 20 20.38 11.33 -31.96
CA SER A 20 20.76 11.62 -30.59
C SER A 20 20.18 12.94 -30.04
N ALA A 21 19.90 12.99 -28.73
CA ALA A 21 20.06 14.22 -27.93
C ALA A 21 20.19 13.85 -26.44
N ALA A 22 21.44 13.79 -25.97
CA ALA A 22 21.75 13.86 -24.55
C ALA A 22 21.62 15.32 -24.09
N ILE A 23 20.83 15.58 -23.05
CA ILE A 23 20.86 16.85 -22.32
C ILE A 23 21.17 16.52 -20.85
N SER A 24 22.39 16.87 -20.47
CA SER A 24 22.92 16.83 -19.12
C SER A 24 22.22 17.89 -18.26
N LEU A 25 21.45 17.47 -17.25
CA LEU A 25 21.00 18.37 -16.18
C LEU A 25 22.05 18.36 -15.06
N THR A 26 23.03 19.24 -15.19
CA THR A 26 23.89 19.68 -14.08
C THR A 26 23.10 20.66 -13.22
N ALA A 27 22.53 20.20 -12.11
CA ALA A 27 22.02 21.07 -11.06
C ALA A 27 23.02 21.10 -9.91
N CYS A 28 23.78 22.21 -9.85
CA CYS A 28 24.74 22.54 -8.82
C CYS A 28 24.02 22.83 -7.49
N GLY A 29 24.12 21.92 -6.52
CA GLY A 29 23.79 22.22 -5.12
C GLY A 29 24.88 23.11 -4.51
N THR A 30 24.58 24.38 -4.24
CA THR A 30 25.50 25.27 -3.53
C THR A 30 25.33 25.08 -2.02
N GLN A 31 26.25 24.36 -1.39
CA GLN A 31 26.33 24.22 0.06
C GLN A 31 27.14 25.41 0.61
N ARG A 32 26.47 26.35 1.29
CA ARG A 32 27.15 27.42 2.04
C ARG A 32 27.68 26.85 3.35
N ALA A 33 28.99 26.61 3.40
CA ALA A 33 29.75 26.62 4.64
C ALA A 33 30.11 28.08 4.96
N THR A 34 29.73 28.57 6.14
CA THR A 34 30.28 29.79 6.70
C THR A 34 31.33 29.40 7.72
N ASP A 35 32.58 29.32 7.28
CA ASP A 35 33.74 29.55 8.13
C ASP A 35 34.29 30.94 7.78
N VAL A 36 34.33 31.83 8.77
CA VAL A 36 35.18 33.02 8.73
C VAL A 36 36.27 32.79 9.78
N ALA A 37 37.46 32.47 9.24
CA ALA A 37 38.81 32.91 9.60
C ALA A 37 38.95 33.87 10.80
N ALA A 38 40.08 34.01 11.50
CA ALA A 38 41.39 33.36 11.65
C ALA A 38 42.14 34.30 12.61
N GLY A 39 42.99 33.79 13.51
CA GLY A 39 43.89 34.67 14.27
C GLY A 39 44.42 34.10 15.57
N ALA A 40 45.54 33.39 15.52
CA ALA A 40 46.48 33.19 16.63
C ALA A 40 47.75 34.00 16.29
N PRO A 41 48.63 34.44 17.25
CA PRO A 41 49.34 33.51 18.16
C PRO A 41 49.73 34.04 19.56
N GLY A 42 50.11 33.14 20.47
CA GLY A 42 50.85 33.44 21.72
C GLY A 42 50.86 32.27 22.72
N ALA A 43 52.03 31.73 23.04
CA ALA A 43 52.25 30.51 23.86
C ALA A 43 52.78 30.85 25.30
N PRO A 44 53.06 29.88 26.21
CA PRO A 44 52.51 29.74 27.59
C PRO A 44 53.57 29.97 28.72
N PRO A 45 53.37 29.77 30.07
CA PRO A 45 53.12 28.47 30.75
C PRO A 45 52.21 28.47 32.05
N SER A 46 51.92 27.26 32.55
CA SER A 46 51.11 26.79 33.72
C SER A 46 51.57 27.29 35.13
N PRO A 47 51.11 26.77 36.31
CA PRO A 47 50.01 25.84 36.69
C PRO A 47 49.23 26.25 37.99
N SER A 48 47.98 25.78 38.23
CA SER A 48 47.48 25.47 39.60
C SER A 48 46.09 24.79 39.64
N HIS A 49 46.08 23.58 40.21
CA HIS A 49 45.12 22.92 41.11
C HIS A 49 43.59 23.11 41.04
N SER A 50 42.93 21.94 40.93
CA SER A 50 41.78 21.41 41.70
C SER A 50 40.48 21.10 40.93
N PRO A 51 39.78 19.99 41.31
CA PRO A 51 38.75 19.37 40.50
C PRO A 51 37.41 20.06 40.74
N SER A 52 36.72 20.49 39.69
CA SER A 52 35.34 20.93 39.79
C SER A 52 34.45 19.99 38.98
N HIS A 53 33.77 19.10 39.71
CA HIS A 53 32.62 18.35 39.21
C HIS A 53 31.60 19.35 38.69
N SER A 54 31.52 19.50 37.36
CA SER A 54 30.39 20.15 36.74
C SER A 54 29.24 19.13 36.70
N PRO A 55 28.07 19.40 37.32
CA PRO A 55 26.91 18.54 37.14
C PRO A 55 26.54 18.58 35.65
N GLY A 56 26.53 17.40 35.02
CA GLY A 56 26.10 17.28 33.63
C GLY A 56 24.73 17.91 33.46
N SER A 57 24.59 18.76 32.46
CA SER A 57 23.29 19.32 32.07
C SER A 57 22.26 18.19 32.05
N PRO A 58 21.10 18.33 32.71
CA PRO A 58 20.02 17.37 32.57
C PRO A 58 19.71 17.25 31.09
N GLY A 59 19.97 16.07 30.52
CA GLY A 59 19.55 15.77 29.15
C GLY A 59 18.06 16.06 29.05
N ALA A 60 17.65 16.83 28.04
CA ALA A 60 16.25 17.11 27.81
C ALA A 60 15.48 15.78 27.83
N SER A 61 14.43 15.68 28.66
CA SER A 61 13.57 14.51 28.65
C SER A 61 13.06 14.29 27.23
N PRO A 62 12.97 13.04 26.73
CA PRO A 62 12.38 12.77 25.42
C PRO A 62 11.02 13.47 25.33
N TYR A 63 10.79 14.22 24.26
CA TYR A 63 9.47 14.80 24.02
C TYR A 63 8.47 13.65 23.86
N VAL A 64 7.46 13.61 24.72
CA VAL A 64 6.34 12.68 24.62
C VAL A 64 5.15 13.45 24.07
N GLU A 65 4.71 13.08 22.87
CA GLU A 65 3.56 13.70 22.23
C GLU A 65 2.27 13.38 23.04
N PRO A 66 1.41 14.38 23.32
CA PRO A 66 0.16 14.15 24.04
C PRO A 66 -0.69 13.06 23.37
N GLY A 67 -0.95 11.96 24.07
CA GLY A 67 -1.70 10.82 23.56
C GLY A 67 -0.86 9.68 22.97
N ALA A 68 0.47 9.81 22.94
CA ALA A 68 1.38 8.74 22.48
C ALA A 68 1.46 7.54 23.45
N GLY A 69 1.14 7.73 24.74
CA GLY A 69 1.31 6.69 25.76
C GLY A 69 2.77 6.21 25.85
N ASP A 70 2.99 4.92 26.11
CA ASP A 70 4.32 4.28 26.11
C ASP A 70 4.85 3.98 24.69
N GLY A 71 4.19 4.51 23.64
CA GLY A 71 4.60 4.33 22.25
C GLY A 71 5.76 5.23 21.84
N ALA A 72 6.45 4.85 20.76
CA ALA A 72 7.42 5.74 20.12
C ALA A 72 6.77 7.09 19.77
N PRO A 73 7.46 8.23 19.94
CA PRO A 73 6.97 9.52 19.44
C PRO A 73 6.55 9.39 17.97
N HIS A 74 5.44 10.03 17.60
CA HIS A 74 4.84 9.97 16.25
C HIS A 74 4.37 8.57 15.77
N TYR A 75 4.14 7.59 16.67
CA TYR A 75 3.72 6.24 16.26
C TYR A 75 2.43 6.24 15.43
N ARG A 76 1.44 7.07 15.77
CA ARG A 76 0.15 7.10 15.07
C ARG A 76 0.29 7.65 13.66
N GLU A 77 1.10 8.69 13.51
CA GLU A 77 1.40 9.38 12.26
C GLU A 77 2.20 8.44 11.35
N ASN A 78 3.23 7.80 11.90
CA ASN A 78 4.07 6.85 11.18
C ASN A 78 3.30 5.61 10.71
N ASN A 79 2.20 5.25 11.37
CA ASN A 79 1.36 4.10 11.00
C ASN A 79 0.01 4.50 10.40
N ALA A 80 -0.20 5.77 10.06
CA ALA A 80 -1.49 6.25 9.54
C ALA A 80 -1.92 5.51 8.26
N PHE A 81 -0.95 5.10 7.42
CA PHE A 81 -1.20 4.32 6.20
C PHE A 81 -1.80 2.93 6.48
N ARG A 82 -1.54 2.35 7.65
CA ARG A 82 -2.08 1.04 8.08
C ARG A 82 -3.44 1.14 8.75
N ARG A 83 -3.95 2.35 8.97
CA ARG A 83 -5.23 2.54 9.63
C ARG A 83 -6.31 2.76 8.58
N PRO A 84 -7.42 2.01 8.62
CA PRO A 84 -8.57 2.36 7.80
C PRO A 84 -9.07 3.73 8.23
N ARG A 85 -9.61 4.51 7.28
CA ARG A 85 -10.34 5.74 7.60
C ARG A 85 -11.58 5.42 8.43
N ASP A 86 -12.07 6.43 9.15
CA ASP A 86 -13.32 6.31 9.90
C ASP A 86 -14.52 6.16 8.95
N MET A 87 -15.51 5.38 9.38
CA MET A 87 -16.80 5.24 8.72
C MET A 87 -17.84 6.08 9.43
N SER A 88 -18.73 6.75 8.69
CA SER A 88 -19.94 7.30 9.28
C SER A 88 -20.84 6.17 9.82
N PRO A 89 -21.66 6.42 10.87
CA PRO A 89 -22.57 5.41 11.39
C PRO A 89 -23.57 4.86 10.36
N ALA A 90 -24.02 5.71 9.43
CA ALA A 90 -24.90 5.30 8.34
C ALA A 90 -24.18 4.37 7.36
N SER A 91 -22.98 4.75 6.92
CA SER A 91 -22.17 3.94 6.03
C SER A 91 -21.79 2.59 6.64
N ALA A 92 -21.46 2.56 7.94
CA ALA A 92 -21.15 1.33 8.67
C ALA A 92 -22.36 0.37 8.71
N LYS A 93 -23.58 0.90 8.89
CA LYS A 93 -24.81 0.09 8.87
C LYS A 93 -25.04 -0.54 7.49
N ASP A 94 -24.83 0.21 6.42
CA ASP A 94 -25.00 -0.33 5.07
C ASP A 94 -23.87 -1.31 4.70
N ALA A 95 -22.63 -1.03 5.09
CA ALA A 95 -21.52 -1.96 4.92
C ALA A 95 -21.78 -3.29 5.65
N LYS A 96 -22.37 -3.24 6.85
CA LYS A 96 -22.75 -4.44 7.60
C LYS A 96 -23.80 -5.28 6.86
N LYS A 97 -24.80 -4.65 6.23
CA LYS A 97 -25.80 -5.38 5.42
C LYS A 97 -25.15 -6.09 4.23
N GLU A 98 -24.22 -5.43 3.55
CA GLU A 98 -23.50 -6.04 2.42
C GLU A 98 -22.57 -7.17 2.89
N ALA A 99 -21.92 -7.01 4.05
CA ALA A 99 -21.14 -8.08 4.68
C ALA A 99 -22.01 -9.31 4.98
N ASP A 100 -23.20 -9.11 5.57
CA ASP A 100 -24.16 -10.18 5.88
C ASP A 100 -24.68 -10.90 4.63
N ARG A 101 -24.70 -10.20 3.50
CA ARG A 101 -25.10 -10.76 2.20
C ARG A 101 -23.98 -11.58 1.54
N ILE A 102 -22.73 -11.16 1.71
CA ILE A 102 -21.52 -11.80 1.15
C ILE A 102 -21.12 -13.04 1.95
N GLU A 103 -21.15 -12.97 3.28
CA GLU A 103 -20.67 -14.03 4.16
C GLU A 103 -21.22 -15.43 3.83
N PRO A 104 -22.54 -15.65 3.66
CA PRO A 104 -23.06 -16.98 3.33
C PRO A 104 -22.57 -17.49 1.96
N VAL A 105 -22.28 -16.61 1.00
CA VAL A 105 -21.72 -16.99 -0.30
C VAL A 105 -20.27 -17.47 -0.14
N LEU A 106 -19.45 -16.73 0.60
CA LEU A 106 -18.06 -17.13 0.86
C LEU A 106 -18.01 -18.42 1.68
N LYS A 107 -18.87 -18.57 2.69
CA LYS A 107 -19.01 -19.81 3.46
C LYS A 107 -19.31 -21.01 2.58
N ARG A 108 -20.25 -20.86 1.63
CA ARG A 108 -20.61 -21.91 0.66
C ARG A 108 -19.42 -22.25 -0.24
N LEU A 109 -18.74 -21.25 -0.78
CA LEU A 109 -17.57 -21.44 -1.63
C LEU A 109 -16.43 -22.16 -0.90
N TRP A 110 -16.16 -21.75 0.34
CA TRP A 110 -15.18 -22.40 1.21
C TRP A 110 -15.53 -23.89 1.43
N GLY A 111 -16.78 -24.20 1.78
CA GLY A 111 -17.25 -25.59 1.93
C GLY A 111 -17.16 -26.41 0.64
N GLN A 112 -17.27 -25.78 -0.53
CA GLN A 112 -17.09 -26.40 -1.84
C GLN A 112 -15.63 -26.45 -2.31
N LYS A 113 -14.70 -25.94 -1.50
CA LYS A 113 -13.27 -25.80 -1.86
C LYS A 113 -13.01 -24.93 -3.09
N LYS A 114 -13.85 -23.91 -3.31
CA LYS A 114 -13.79 -22.96 -4.43
C LYS A 114 -13.34 -21.58 -3.95
N TRP A 115 -12.07 -21.47 -3.57
CA TRP A 115 -11.47 -20.24 -3.06
C TRP A 115 -10.67 -19.46 -4.11
N ASP A 116 -10.61 -19.93 -5.35
CA ASP A 116 -9.90 -19.23 -6.41
C ASP A 116 -10.62 -17.89 -6.77
N PRO A 117 -9.87 -16.83 -7.14
CA PRO A 117 -10.44 -15.52 -7.43
C PRO A 117 -11.53 -15.54 -8.51
N LYS A 118 -11.45 -16.44 -9.49
CA LYS A 118 -12.42 -16.52 -10.59
C LYS A 118 -13.76 -17.05 -10.08
N SER A 119 -13.77 -18.14 -9.30
CA SER A 119 -14.97 -18.68 -8.68
C SER A 119 -15.62 -17.69 -7.72
N VAL A 120 -14.81 -17.02 -6.90
CA VAL A 120 -15.28 -16.00 -5.94
C VAL A 120 -15.90 -14.81 -6.67
N ARG A 121 -15.21 -14.27 -7.67
CA ARG A 121 -15.72 -13.19 -8.51
C ARG A 121 -17.05 -13.56 -9.16
N ALA A 122 -17.14 -14.73 -9.80
CA ALA A 122 -18.37 -15.17 -10.46
C ALA A 122 -19.56 -15.20 -9.48
N ALA A 123 -19.37 -15.79 -8.30
CA ALA A 123 -20.44 -15.88 -7.29
C ALA A 123 -20.88 -14.51 -6.75
N LEU A 124 -19.96 -13.55 -6.62
CA LEU A 124 -20.29 -12.19 -6.19
C LEU A 124 -20.96 -11.37 -7.30
N LEU A 125 -20.60 -11.59 -8.56
CA LEU A 125 -21.32 -10.98 -9.69
C LEU A 125 -22.75 -11.51 -9.82
N GLU A 126 -23.01 -12.77 -9.45
CA GLU A 126 -24.38 -13.32 -9.36
C GLU A 126 -25.24 -12.64 -8.28
N LEU A 127 -24.62 -12.05 -7.25
CA LEU A 127 -25.31 -11.17 -6.30
C LEU A 127 -25.62 -9.78 -6.89
N GLY A 128 -25.21 -9.49 -8.12
CA GLY A 128 -25.47 -8.22 -8.79
C GLY A 128 -24.44 -7.12 -8.47
N TYR A 129 -23.34 -7.45 -7.81
CA TYR A 129 -22.21 -6.54 -7.72
C TYR A 129 -21.58 -6.31 -9.09
N LYS A 130 -20.93 -5.16 -9.26
CA LYS A 130 -20.27 -4.80 -10.52
C LYS A 130 -18.78 -4.74 -10.29
N GLU A 131 -18.03 -5.44 -11.15
CA GLU A 131 -16.57 -5.40 -11.12
C GLU A 131 -16.06 -3.98 -11.33
N GLU A 132 -15.16 -3.58 -10.44
CA GLU A 132 -14.45 -2.33 -10.53
C GLU A 132 -13.54 -2.35 -11.76
N ARG A 133 -13.66 -1.30 -12.57
CA ARG A 133 -12.85 -1.09 -13.75
C ARG A 133 -12.05 0.19 -13.58
N THR A 134 -10.76 0.11 -13.88
CA THR A 134 -9.87 1.25 -13.95
C THR A 134 -9.45 1.49 -15.40
N GLY A 135 -9.30 2.77 -15.75
CA GLY A 135 -8.80 3.19 -17.04
C GLY A 135 -7.28 3.21 -17.08
N PRO A 136 -6.69 3.56 -18.23
CA PRO A 136 -5.24 3.51 -18.45
C PRO A 136 -4.44 4.41 -17.51
N LYS A 137 -5.07 5.42 -16.90
CA LYS A 137 -4.44 6.35 -15.96
C LYS A 137 -4.84 6.06 -14.50
N GLY A 138 -5.42 4.89 -14.24
CA GLY A 138 -5.90 4.49 -12.92
C GLY A 138 -7.24 5.13 -12.52
N GLU A 139 -7.88 5.89 -13.42
CA GLU A 139 -9.18 6.49 -13.16
C GLU A 139 -10.27 5.42 -13.05
N ARG A 140 -11.22 5.61 -12.14
CA ARG A 140 -12.29 4.64 -11.90
C ARG A 140 -13.36 4.78 -13.01
N LEU A 141 -13.55 3.73 -13.80
CA LEU A 141 -14.53 3.67 -14.88
C LEU A 141 -15.88 3.11 -14.43
N GLY A 142 -15.98 2.66 -13.18
CA GLY A 142 -17.22 2.21 -12.54
C GLY A 142 -17.08 0.84 -11.89
N GLY A 143 -18.17 0.37 -11.27
CA GLY A 143 -18.17 -0.83 -10.42
C GLY A 143 -17.71 -0.54 -8.99
N THR A 144 -17.82 -1.54 -8.13
CA THR A 144 -17.51 -1.42 -6.70
C THR A 144 -16.82 -2.65 -6.13
N LEU A 145 -16.81 -3.76 -6.87
CA LEU A 145 -16.24 -5.02 -6.44
C LEU A 145 -14.87 -5.25 -7.07
N THR A 146 -13.86 -5.42 -6.24
CA THR A 146 -12.55 -5.94 -6.63
C THR A 146 -12.34 -7.30 -5.99
N VAL A 147 -11.99 -8.29 -6.80
CA VAL A 147 -11.54 -9.62 -6.35
C VAL A 147 -10.16 -9.87 -6.91
N ARG A 148 -9.20 -10.27 -6.07
CA ARG A 148 -7.81 -10.51 -6.46
C ARG A 148 -7.23 -11.71 -5.72
N GLU A 149 -6.07 -12.16 -6.15
CA GLU A 149 -5.29 -13.17 -5.43
C GLU A 149 -4.86 -12.65 -4.04
N MET A 150 -4.49 -13.56 -3.15
CA MET A 150 -3.91 -13.20 -1.87
C MET A 150 -2.59 -12.42 -2.08
N ASP A 151 -2.23 -11.57 -1.12
CA ASP A 151 -0.95 -10.88 -1.18
C ASP A 151 0.20 -11.87 -0.96
N SER A 152 1.28 -11.70 -1.73
CA SER A 152 2.52 -12.47 -1.56
C SER A 152 3.21 -12.09 -0.25
N ARG A 153 3.77 -13.07 0.45
CA ARG A 153 4.50 -12.88 1.70
C ARG A 153 5.77 -13.71 1.72
N PHE A 154 6.80 -13.19 2.38
CA PHE A 154 8.07 -13.90 2.53
C PHE A 154 7.95 -14.95 3.64
N GLU A 155 8.16 -16.21 3.29
CA GLU A 155 8.17 -17.35 4.21
C GLU A 155 9.54 -18.02 4.17
N THR A 156 10.23 -18.05 5.32
CA THR A 156 11.56 -18.65 5.54
C THR A 156 12.68 -18.09 4.65
N ASP A 157 12.65 -18.36 3.35
CA ASP A 157 13.68 -18.06 2.36
C ASP A 157 13.13 -17.67 0.97
N HIS A 158 11.80 -17.65 0.78
CA HIS A 158 11.18 -17.30 -0.50
C HIS A 158 9.83 -16.61 -0.35
N TYR A 159 9.35 -16.01 -1.44
CA TYR A 159 7.99 -15.44 -1.49
C TYR A 159 6.97 -16.52 -1.82
N VAL A 160 5.90 -16.57 -1.03
CA VAL A 160 4.75 -17.46 -1.21
C VAL A 160 3.50 -16.62 -1.38
N THR A 161 2.70 -16.94 -2.38
CA THR A 161 1.34 -16.41 -2.52
C THR A 161 0.36 -17.49 -2.08
N PRO A 162 -0.31 -17.32 -0.92
CA PRO A 162 -1.28 -18.29 -0.46
C PRO A 162 -2.42 -18.47 -1.46
N GLU A 163 -2.90 -19.71 -1.62
CA GLU A 163 -4.10 -19.94 -2.41
C GLU A 163 -5.33 -19.36 -1.72
N GLY A 164 -6.07 -18.55 -2.47
CA GLY A 164 -7.30 -17.92 -2.00
C GLY A 164 -7.64 -16.69 -2.82
N ALA A 165 -8.64 -15.96 -2.34
CA ALA A 165 -9.05 -14.70 -2.93
C ALA A 165 -9.28 -13.65 -1.85
N LEU A 166 -8.83 -12.44 -2.12
CA LEU A 166 -9.20 -11.22 -1.41
C LEU A 166 -10.37 -10.56 -2.13
N VAL A 167 -11.30 -10.04 -1.35
CA VAL A 167 -12.49 -9.33 -1.81
C VAL A 167 -12.52 -7.96 -1.15
N GLY A 168 -12.64 -6.92 -1.97
CA GLY A 168 -12.93 -5.57 -1.54
C GLY A 168 -14.18 -5.08 -2.24
N LEU A 169 -15.22 -4.75 -1.48
CA LEU A 169 -16.44 -4.11 -1.99
C LEU A 169 -16.54 -2.71 -1.42
N ARG A 170 -16.56 -1.71 -2.29
CA ARG A 170 -16.85 -0.32 -1.90
C ARG A 170 -18.36 -0.12 -1.76
N VAL A 171 -18.81 0.20 -0.55
CA VAL A 171 -20.24 0.46 -0.27
C VAL A 171 -20.53 1.95 -0.34
N HIS A 172 -19.66 2.75 0.26
CA HIS A 172 -19.65 4.21 0.21
C HIS A 172 -18.22 4.72 0.01
N ASP A 173 -18.02 6.03 -0.14
CA ASP A 173 -16.68 6.61 -0.26
C ASP A 173 -15.85 6.42 1.03
N ASP A 174 -16.52 6.33 2.18
CA ASP A 174 -15.93 6.13 3.49
C ASP A 174 -16.07 4.70 4.03
N ALA A 175 -16.72 3.78 3.32
CA ALA A 175 -16.99 2.43 3.83
C ALA A 175 -16.79 1.30 2.81
N CYS A 176 -16.13 0.26 3.28
CA CYS A 176 -15.82 -0.97 2.55
C CYS A 176 -16.31 -2.21 3.30
N VAL A 177 -16.63 -3.25 2.53
CA VAL A 177 -16.59 -4.62 3.00
C VAL A 177 -15.28 -5.23 2.53
N THR A 178 -14.54 -5.82 3.46
CA THR A 178 -13.34 -6.61 3.18
C THR A 178 -13.62 -8.05 3.50
N ALA A 179 -13.13 -8.95 2.66
CA ALA A 179 -13.25 -10.36 2.92
C ALA A 179 -12.12 -11.14 2.28
N PHE A 180 -11.92 -12.34 2.78
CA PHE A 180 -11.08 -13.32 2.12
C PHE A 180 -11.68 -14.72 2.24
N VAL A 181 -11.30 -15.58 1.30
CA VAL A 181 -11.55 -17.01 1.39
C VAL A 181 -10.28 -17.73 0.95
N GLN A 182 -9.81 -18.64 1.79
CA GLN A 182 -8.59 -19.41 1.57
C GLN A 182 -8.79 -20.84 2.06
N LYS A 183 -7.79 -21.71 1.87
CA LYS A 183 -7.89 -23.13 2.26
C LYS A 183 -8.30 -23.33 3.72
N THR A 184 -7.71 -22.55 4.62
CA THR A 184 -7.83 -22.74 6.07
C THR A 184 -9.12 -22.15 6.65
N ASN A 185 -9.60 -21.03 6.11
CA ASN A 185 -10.77 -20.31 6.61
C ASN A 185 -11.29 -19.27 5.60
N TYR A 186 -12.36 -18.58 5.99
CA TYR A 186 -12.86 -17.38 5.34
C TYR A 186 -13.19 -16.34 6.42
N GLN A 187 -13.24 -15.06 6.04
CA GLN A 187 -13.65 -13.98 6.93
C GLN A 187 -14.30 -12.86 6.13
N VAL A 188 -15.24 -12.16 6.76
CA VAL A 188 -15.82 -10.92 6.26
C VAL A 188 -15.76 -9.88 7.37
N ALA A 189 -15.37 -8.66 7.02
CA ALA A 189 -15.28 -7.52 7.92
C ALA A 189 -15.74 -6.24 7.21
N THR A 190 -16.00 -5.20 8.00
CA THR A 190 -16.33 -3.86 7.51
C THR A 190 -15.35 -2.86 8.09
N ASN A 191 -14.82 -1.98 7.25
CA ASN A 191 -13.84 -0.97 7.61
C ASN A 191 -13.97 0.22 6.65
N GLY A 192 -13.45 1.39 7.03
CA GLY A 192 -13.26 2.44 6.05
C GLY A 192 -12.08 2.14 5.12
N PRO A 193 -11.94 2.87 4.01
CA PRO A 193 -10.84 2.64 3.08
C PRO A 193 -9.50 3.04 3.71
N TYR A 194 -8.46 2.28 3.41
CA TYR A 194 -7.06 2.64 3.60
C TYR A 194 -6.65 3.70 2.58
N LEU A 195 -5.72 4.57 2.97
CA LEU A 195 -5.31 5.74 2.18
C LEU A 195 -4.84 5.39 0.76
N GLU A 196 -4.04 4.34 0.63
CA GLU A 196 -3.38 3.97 -0.63
C GLU A 196 -4.01 2.72 -1.26
N HIS A 197 -4.51 1.81 -0.43
CA HIS A 197 -4.99 0.49 -0.86
C HIS A 197 -6.50 0.40 -1.00
N GLY A 198 -7.22 1.51 -0.75
CA GLY A 198 -8.67 1.55 -0.84
C GLY A 198 -9.30 0.56 0.13
N CYS A 199 -10.07 -0.40 -0.37
CA CYS A 199 -10.70 -1.37 0.53
C CYS A 199 -9.72 -2.42 1.06
N PHE A 200 -8.56 -2.65 0.46
CA PHE A 200 -7.65 -3.69 0.94
C PHE A 200 -6.74 -3.20 2.07
N GLU A 201 -6.53 -4.04 3.07
CA GLU A 201 -5.49 -3.80 4.06
C GLU A 201 -4.11 -3.80 3.37
N PRO A 202 -3.21 -2.86 3.71
CA PRO A 202 -1.86 -2.83 3.16
C PRO A 202 -1.11 -4.13 3.49
N PRO A 203 -0.38 -4.72 2.53
CA PRO A 203 0.51 -5.83 2.82
C PRO A 203 1.62 -5.31 3.73
N PHE A 204 1.70 -5.84 4.96
CA PHE A 204 2.76 -5.66 5.98
C PHE A 204 3.66 -4.43 5.83
N GLY A 205 3.62 -3.49 6.77
CA GLY A 205 4.65 -2.44 6.77
C GLY A 205 5.94 -2.91 7.44
N HIS A 206 7.07 -2.50 6.86
CA HIS A 206 8.41 -2.58 7.45
C HIS A 206 8.58 -1.67 8.66
#